data_AF-A0A1X7K644-F1
#
_entry.id   AF-A0A1X7K644-F1
#
_cell.length_a   1.000
_cell.length_b   1.000
_cell.length_c   1.000
_cell.angle_alpha   90.00
_cell.angle_beta   90.00
_cell.angle_gamma   90.00
#
_symmetry.space_group_name_H-M   'P 1'
#
loop_
_entity.id
_entity.type
_entity.pdbx_description
1 polymer ?
#
loop_
_entity_poly.entity_id
_entity_poly.type
_entity_poly.pdbx_seq_one_letter_code
_entity_poly.pdbx_strand_id
1 'polypeptide(L)'
;MSSELFGENNIRKLLTNPDLKIVLDSPGNEYRFEYFTTSTKDRISGEPRLTRTYRLIDLVRGGITPEPWETYDIDKQTVTIANLIKFSGYRMTKIISGWQVTCPACGHVTRGKTWESIPKKCTALASKKCRSAIDDMNAIELLFAAPTQDIILQRVDS
;
A
#
# COMPACT_ATOMS: atom_id res chain seq x y z
N MET A 1 -10.97 -5.25 22.21
CA MET A 1 -10.37 -6.56 21.88
C MET A 1 -10.01 -6.57 20.40
N SER A 2 -8.83 -6.05 20.06
CA SER A 2 -8.37 -5.85 18.66
C SER A 2 -6.85 -6.09 18.50
N SER A 3 -6.19 -6.72 19.48
CA SER A 3 -4.72 -6.78 19.54
C SER A 3 -4.08 -7.96 18.81
N GLU A 4 -4.85 -8.93 18.32
CA GLU A 4 -4.30 -10.12 17.67
C GLU A 4 -3.89 -9.89 16.20
N LEU A 5 -4.54 -8.95 15.49
CA LEU A 5 -4.20 -8.61 14.10
C LEU A 5 -2.86 -7.87 13.95
N PHE A 6 -2.34 -7.26 15.02
CA PHE A 6 -1.12 -6.44 15.01
C PHE A 6 0.01 -7.01 15.87
N GLY A 7 0.00 -8.32 16.13
CA GLY A 7 1.19 -8.99 16.64
C GLY A 7 2.36 -8.86 15.66
N GLU A 8 3.59 -8.80 16.16
CA GLU A 8 4.80 -8.60 15.34
C GLU A 8 4.89 -9.58 14.17
N ASN A 9 4.47 -10.84 14.37
CA ASN A 9 4.41 -11.86 13.31
C ASN A 9 3.46 -11.48 12.15
N ASN A 10 2.32 -10.88 12.45
CA ASN A 10 1.35 -10.45 11.45
C ASN A 10 1.86 -9.20 10.72
N ILE A 11 2.44 -8.25 11.45
CA ILE A 11 3.10 -7.06 10.88
C ILE A 11 4.21 -7.50 9.90
N ARG A 12 5.08 -8.43 10.32
CA ARG A 12 6.17 -8.96 9.48
C ARG A 12 5.66 -9.61 8.19
N LYS A 13 4.59 -10.41 8.27
CA LYS A 13 3.95 -11.04 7.11
C LYS A 13 3.44 -9.99 6.11
N LEU A 14 2.76 -8.96 6.59
CA LEU A 14 2.28 -7.86 5.74
C LEU A 14 3.46 -7.12 5.08
N LEU A 15 4.46 -6.76 5.86
CA LEU A 15 5.62 -6.00 5.39
C LEU A 15 6.45 -6.74 4.34
N THR A 16 6.58 -8.06 4.49
CA THR A 16 7.35 -8.92 3.58
C THR A 16 6.64 -9.12 2.24
N ASN A 17 5.31 -8.97 2.16
CA ASN A 17 4.56 -9.21 0.93
C ASN A 17 4.74 -8.06 -0.09
N PRO A 18 5.53 -8.22 -1.17
CA PRO A 18 5.88 -7.13 -2.08
C PRO A 18 4.70 -6.55 -2.88
N ASP A 19 3.55 -7.23 -2.91
CA ASP A 19 2.36 -6.77 -3.63
C ASP A 19 1.53 -5.76 -2.81
N LEU A 20 1.80 -5.61 -1.51
CA LEU A 20 1.02 -4.75 -0.63
C LEU A 20 1.63 -3.35 -0.50
N LYS A 21 0.79 -2.31 -0.53
CA LYS A 21 1.08 -1.01 0.08
C LYS A 21 0.40 -0.93 1.44
N ILE A 22 1.13 -0.57 2.48
CA ILE A 22 0.63 -0.46 3.84
C ILE A 22 0.71 1.01 4.25
N VAL A 23 -0.38 1.53 4.81
CA VAL A 23 -0.51 2.92 5.26
C VAL A 23 -0.82 2.93 6.75
N LEU A 24 0.00 3.67 7.51
CA LEU A 24 -0.21 3.92 8.92
C LEU A 24 -0.37 5.40 9.16
N ASP A 25 -1.48 5.77 9.79
CA ASP A 25 -1.75 7.15 10.16
C ASP A 25 -1.57 7.34 11.67
N SER A 26 -0.95 8.47 12.02
CA SER A 26 -0.89 8.97 13.39
C SER A 26 -2.29 9.26 13.93
N PRO A 27 -2.51 9.22 15.26
CA PRO A 27 -3.84 9.44 15.85
C PRO A 27 -4.44 10.82 15.53
N GLY A 28 -3.60 11.83 15.29
CA GLY A 28 -4.02 13.19 14.89
C GLY A 28 -4.12 13.41 13.38
N ASN A 29 -3.84 12.39 12.55
CA ASN A 29 -3.71 12.52 11.09
C ASN A 29 -2.68 13.59 10.65
N GLU A 30 -1.64 13.80 11.45
CA GLU A 30 -0.57 14.77 11.16
C GLU A 30 0.55 14.12 10.36
N TYR A 31 0.80 12.83 10.62
CA TYR A 31 1.83 12.04 9.99
C TYR A 31 1.28 10.74 9.42
N ARG A 32 1.89 10.30 8.31
CA ARG A 32 1.61 9.03 7.64
C ARG A 32 2.89 8.29 7.28
N PHE A 33 2.99 7.04 7.71
CA PHE A 33 3.98 6.10 7.18
C PHE A 33 3.37 5.31 6.02
N GLU A 34 4.08 5.24 4.90
CA GLU A 34 3.73 4.35 3.80
C GLU A 34 4.86 3.36 3.56
N TYR A 35 4.50 2.07 3.44
CA TYR A 35 5.38 0.99 3.03
C TYR A 35 4.92 0.44 1.69
N PHE A 36 5.82 0.34 0.71
CA PHE A 36 5.46 -0.08 -0.65
C PHE A 36 6.66 -0.64 -1.39
N THR A 37 6.41 -1.18 -2.59
CA THR A 37 7.46 -1.68 -3.49
C THR A 37 7.64 -0.68 -4.63
N THR A 38 8.88 -0.31 -4.89
CA THR A 38 9.27 0.45 -6.07
C THR A 38 9.95 -0.44 -7.09
N SER A 39 9.90 -0.04 -8.36
CA SER A 39 10.61 -0.71 -9.44
C SER A 39 11.67 0.23 -10.00
N THR A 40 12.94 -0.09 -9.78
CA THR A 40 14.06 0.59 -10.40
C THR A 40 14.65 -0.28 -11.48
N LYS A 41 14.95 0.28 -12.65
CA LYS A 41 15.65 -0.47 -13.70
C LYS A 41 17.09 -0.68 -13.26
N ASP A 42 17.53 -1.92 -13.23
CA ASP A 42 18.94 -2.23 -13.04
C ASP A 42 19.74 -1.71 -14.23
N ARG A 43 20.82 -0.97 -13.96
CA ARG A 43 21.63 -0.34 -15.01
C ARG A 43 22.45 -1.34 -15.83
N ILE A 44 22.72 -2.53 -15.28
CA ILE A 44 23.57 -3.56 -15.88
C ILE A 44 22.71 -4.56 -16.64
N SER A 45 21.68 -5.13 -15.99
CA SER A 45 20.83 -6.14 -16.64
C SER A 45 19.68 -5.55 -17.44
N GLY A 46 19.29 -4.29 -17.18
CA GLY A 46 18.09 -3.67 -17.77
C GLY A 46 16.77 -4.20 -17.19
N GLU A 47 16.83 -5.23 -16.35
CA GLU A 47 15.65 -5.85 -15.72
C GLU A 47 15.12 -4.97 -14.58
N PRO A 48 13.80 -4.98 -14.33
CA PRO A 48 13.21 -4.28 -13.20
C PRO A 48 13.61 -4.95 -11.89
N ARG A 49 14.32 -4.21 -11.04
CA ARG A 49 14.60 -4.59 -9.65
C ARG A 49 13.49 -4.05 -8.75
N LEU A 50 12.77 -4.96 -8.11
CA LEU A 50 11.75 -4.62 -7.12
C LEU A 50 12.41 -4.40 -5.76
N THR A 51 12.17 -3.25 -5.14
CA THR A 51 12.74 -2.89 -3.84
C THR A 51 11.64 -2.47 -2.88
N ARG A 52 11.58 -3.08 -1.69
CA ARG A 52 10.74 -2.59 -0.61
C ARG A 52 11.28 -1.28 -0.08
N THR A 53 10.40 -0.31 0.11
CA THR A 53 10.74 1.02 0.61
C THR A 53 9.67 1.52 1.59
N TYR A 54 9.99 2.62 2.26
CA TYR A 54 9.08 3.32 3.14
C TYR A 54 9.32 4.83 3.09
N ARG A 55 8.31 5.61 3.47
CA ARG A 55 8.44 7.07 3.62
C ARG A 55 7.53 7.60 4.72
N LEU A 56 7.92 8.74 5.29
CA LEU A 56 7.09 9.52 6.18
C LEU A 56 6.51 10.73 5.42
N ILE A 57 5.23 10.98 5.59
CA ILE A 57 4.52 12.11 5.02
C ILE A 57 4.01 12.97 6.17
N ASP A 58 4.39 14.25 6.17
CA ASP A 58 3.79 15.29 6.99
C ASP A 58 2.53 15.79 6.28
N LEU A 59 1.38 15.39 6.80
CA LEU A 59 0.06 15.71 6.24
C LEU A 59 -0.36 17.15 6.54
N VAL A 60 0.23 17.80 7.55
CA VAL A 60 -0.08 19.19 7.92
C VAL A 60 0.65 20.16 7.00
N ARG A 61 1.93 19.90 6.73
CA ARG A 61 2.79 20.77 5.92
C ARG A 61 2.86 20.35 4.45
N GLY A 62 2.28 19.20 4.09
CA GLY A 62 2.36 18.61 2.75
C GLY A 62 3.77 18.13 2.38
N GLY A 63 4.66 18.04 3.36
CA GLY A 63 6.04 17.62 3.15
C GLY A 63 6.13 16.10 3.05
N ILE A 64 6.66 15.60 1.94
CA ILE A 64 7.08 14.20 1.84
C ILE A 64 8.57 14.19 2.15
N THR A 65 9.01 13.34 3.09
CA THR A 65 10.45 13.17 3.29
C THR A 65 11.07 12.67 1.99
N PRO A 66 12.04 13.40 1.42
CA PRO A 66 12.68 13.00 0.18
C PRO A 66 13.50 11.73 0.45
N GLU A 67 13.10 10.63 -0.16
CA GLU A 67 13.79 9.33 -0.15
C GLU A 67 13.78 8.56 1.19
N PRO A 68 13.83 7.20 1.15
CA PRO A 68 13.82 6.38 2.36
C PRO A 68 15.02 6.73 3.25
N TRP A 69 14.74 7.01 4.52
CA TRP A 69 15.75 7.42 5.52
C TRP A 69 16.88 6.39 5.70
N GLU A 70 16.58 5.12 5.45
CA GLU A 70 17.55 4.02 5.45
C GLU A 70 17.13 2.95 4.44
N THR A 71 18.07 2.07 4.07
CA THR A 71 17.76 0.81 3.39
C THR A 71 16.68 0.05 4.16
N TYR A 72 15.71 -0.50 3.43
CA TYR A 72 14.65 -1.29 4.03
C TYR A 72 15.21 -2.52 4.75
N ASP A 73 14.96 -2.59 6.06
CA ASP A 73 15.32 -3.71 6.93
C ASP A 73 14.04 -4.25 7.59
N ILE A 74 13.68 -5.49 7.27
CA ILE A 74 12.41 -6.07 7.71
C ILE A 74 12.28 -6.15 9.23
N ASP A 75 13.37 -6.42 9.96
CA ASP A 75 13.32 -6.58 11.40
C ASP A 75 13.18 -5.23 12.09
N LYS A 76 13.98 -4.24 11.68
CA LYS A 76 13.83 -2.85 12.16
C LYS A 76 12.44 -2.30 11.87
N GLN A 77 11.92 -2.49 10.66
CA GLN A 77 10.61 -1.96 10.28
C GLN A 77 9.47 -2.66 11.01
N THR A 78 9.56 -3.97 11.25
CA THR A 78 8.57 -4.71 12.04
C THR A 78 8.48 -4.16 13.46
N VAL A 79 9.62 -4.00 14.13
CA VAL A 79 9.69 -3.45 15.50
C VAL A 79 9.18 -2.00 15.53
N THR A 80 9.54 -1.20 14.54
CA THR A 80 9.12 0.21 14.44
C THR A 80 7.60 0.30 14.36
N ILE A 81 6.97 -0.43 13.45
CA ILE A 81 5.51 -0.42 13.31
C ILE A 81 4.82 -0.94 14.56
N ALA A 82 5.32 -2.04 15.14
CA ALA A 82 4.75 -2.60 16.36
C ALA A 82 4.76 -1.56 17.49
N ASN A 83 5.86 -0.82 17.65
CA ASN A 83 5.99 0.23 18.64
C ASN A 83 5.09 1.44 18.34
N LEU A 84 5.00 1.88 17.08
CA LEU A 84 4.13 2.99 16.68
C LEU A 84 2.65 2.68 17.00
N ILE A 85 2.21 1.46 16.73
CA ILE A 85 0.83 1.02 17.01
C ILE A 85 0.62 0.90 18.53
N LYS A 86 1.54 0.23 19.23
CA LYS A 86 1.38 -0.10 20.66
C LYS A 86 1.52 1.10 21.58
N PHE A 87 2.46 2.00 21.31
CA PHE A 87 2.84 3.06 22.23
C PHE A 87 2.48 4.46 21.73
N SER A 88 2.44 4.68 20.41
CA SER A 88 2.17 5.99 19.82
C SER A 88 0.76 6.12 19.23
N GLY A 89 -0.08 5.09 19.37
CA GLY A 89 -1.48 5.12 18.94
C GLY A 89 -1.68 5.18 17.41
N TYR A 90 -0.65 4.87 16.62
CA TYR A 90 -0.79 4.76 15.17
C TYR A 90 -1.74 3.63 14.80
N ARG A 91 -2.40 3.78 13.65
CA ARG A 91 -3.34 2.77 13.14
C ARG A 91 -2.97 2.44 11.72
N MET A 92 -2.98 1.14 11.38
CA MET A 92 -2.99 0.74 9.98
C MET A 92 -4.35 1.13 9.38
N THR A 93 -4.38 2.19 8.59
CA THR A 93 -5.62 2.72 8.00
C THR A 93 -5.93 2.07 6.67
N LYS A 94 -4.90 1.65 5.92
CA LYS A 94 -5.07 0.95 4.65
C LYS A 94 -4.03 -0.13 4.46
N ILE A 95 -4.48 -1.25 3.92
CA ILE A 95 -3.63 -2.27 3.29
C ILE A 95 -4.16 -2.41 1.87
N ILE A 96 -3.36 -2.03 0.88
CA ILE A 96 -3.75 -1.92 -0.52
C ILE A 96 -3.04 -3.06 -1.27
N SER A 97 -3.80 -3.92 -1.95
CA SER A 97 -3.29 -5.06 -2.73
C SER A 97 -3.23 -4.81 -4.23
N GLY A 98 -3.57 -3.60 -4.66
CA GLY A 98 -3.50 -3.21 -6.05
C GLY A 98 -4.29 -1.95 -6.37
N TRP A 99 -4.44 -1.72 -7.65
CA TRP A 99 -5.20 -0.62 -8.21
C TRP A 99 -6.07 -1.10 -9.35
N GLN A 100 -7.17 -0.39 -9.55
CA GLN A 100 -8.00 -0.49 -10.74
C GLN A 100 -8.20 0.90 -11.31
N VAL A 101 -8.01 1.05 -12.61
CA VAL A 101 -8.33 2.27 -13.32
C VAL A 101 -9.37 1.99 -14.38
N THR A 102 -10.32 2.90 -14.53
CA THR A 102 -11.25 2.93 -15.66
C THR A 102 -10.91 4.11 -16.55
N CYS A 103 -10.66 3.86 -17.84
CA CYS A 103 -10.39 4.94 -18.78
C CYS A 103 -11.65 5.80 -18.98
N PRO A 104 -11.60 7.13 -18.75
CA PRO A 104 -12.78 7.98 -18.85
C PRO A 104 -13.32 8.12 -20.29
N ALA A 105 -12.47 7.89 -21.30
CA ALA A 105 -12.85 8.08 -22.70
C ALA A 105 -13.46 6.83 -23.35
N CYS A 106 -13.04 5.63 -22.96
CA CYS A 106 -13.50 4.37 -23.59
C CYS A 106 -14.05 3.33 -22.62
N GLY A 107 -14.03 3.60 -21.31
CA GLY A 107 -14.50 2.68 -20.29
C GLY A 107 -13.61 1.44 -20.08
N HIS A 108 -12.46 1.33 -20.76
CA HIS A 108 -11.56 0.19 -20.59
C HIS A 108 -11.00 0.15 -19.16
N VAL A 109 -11.14 -1.01 -18.51
CA VAL A 109 -10.68 -1.24 -17.15
C VAL A 109 -9.32 -1.95 -17.18
N THR A 110 -8.35 -1.36 -16.50
CA THR A 110 -7.01 -1.95 -16.30
C THR A 110 -6.77 -2.13 -14.80
N ARG A 111 -6.06 -3.19 -14.43
CA ARG A 111 -5.71 -3.49 -13.03
C ARG A 111 -4.23 -3.79 -12.90
N GLY A 112 -3.68 -3.53 -11.72
CA GLY A 112 -2.31 -3.88 -11.37
C GLY A 112 -2.12 -4.02 -9.86
N LYS A 113 -0.98 -4.55 -9.45
CA LYS A 113 -0.66 -4.79 -8.03
C LYS A 113 0.19 -3.68 -7.41
N THR A 114 1.16 -3.16 -8.15
CA THR A 114 2.08 -2.12 -7.66
C THR A 114 1.48 -0.74 -7.91
N TRP A 115 1.25 0.06 -6.86
CA TRP A 115 0.67 1.40 -7.01
C TRP A 115 1.47 2.31 -7.94
N GLU A 116 2.81 2.22 -7.93
CA GLU A 116 3.66 3.01 -8.83
C GLU A 116 3.56 2.64 -10.32
N SER A 117 2.92 1.50 -10.64
CA SER A 117 2.77 1.04 -12.02
C SER A 117 1.46 1.47 -12.69
N ILE A 118 0.67 2.34 -12.04
CA ILE A 118 -0.55 2.89 -12.65
C ILE A 118 -0.20 3.56 -13.99
N PRO A 119 -0.82 3.14 -15.11
CA PRO A 119 -0.52 3.70 -16.42
C PRO A 119 -1.10 5.10 -16.53
N LYS A 120 -0.28 6.07 -16.96
CA LYS A 120 -0.72 7.46 -17.22
C LYS A 120 -1.55 7.61 -18.51
N LYS A 121 -1.68 6.54 -19.31
CA LYS A 121 -2.40 6.52 -20.58
C LYS A 121 -3.15 5.22 -20.77
N CYS A 122 -4.32 5.29 -21.38
CA CYS A 122 -5.12 4.12 -21.71
C CYS A 122 -4.37 3.15 -22.64
N THR A 123 -4.32 1.88 -22.24
CA THR A 123 -3.67 0.78 -22.97
C THR A 123 -4.64 -0.04 -23.82
N ALA A 124 -5.90 0.38 -23.95
CA ALA A 124 -6.91 -0.35 -24.71
C ALA A 124 -6.46 -0.55 -26.17
N LEU A 125 -6.34 -1.83 -26.57
CA LEU A 125 -5.96 -2.27 -27.92
C LEU A 125 -7.16 -2.50 -28.83
N ALA A 126 -8.34 -1.97 -28.50
CA ALA A 126 -9.51 -2.03 -29.37
C ALA A 126 -9.21 -1.44 -30.76
N SER A 127 -10.10 -1.68 -31.73
CA SER A 127 -9.95 -1.29 -33.15
C SER A 127 -9.47 0.15 -33.37
N LYS A 128 -9.68 1.06 -32.40
CA LYS A 128 -8.95 2.32 -32.23
C LYS A 128 -8.26 2.38 -30.86
N LYS A 129 -6.94 2.62 -30.86
CA LYS A 129 -6.14 2.81 -29.63
C LYS A 129 -6.61 4.08 -28.91
N CYS A 130 -7.18 3.94 -27.72
CA CYS A 130 -7.81 5.06 -27.01
C CYS A 130 -6.81 6.12 -26.53
N ARG A 131 -5.59 5.77 -26.10
CA ARG A 131 -4.47 6.66 -25.70
C ARG A 131 -4.78 7.86 -24.76
N SER A 132 -6.01 8.01 -24.30
CA SER A 132 -6.45 9.09 -23.43
C SER A 132 -5.65 9.08 -22.14
N ALA A 133 -5.40 10.27 -21.60
CA ALA A 133 -4.75 10.42 -20.31
C ALA A 133 -5.58 9.74 -19.22
N ILE A 134 -4.87 9.15 -18.27
CA ILE A 134 -5.40 8.63 -17.02
C ILE A 134 -4.71 9.45 -15.94
N ASP A 135 -5.51 10.06 -15.07
CA ASP A 135 -5.04 10.69 -13.84
C ASP A 135 -5.26 9.76 -12.64
N ASP A 136 -4.68 10.14 -11.50
CA ASP A 136 -4.79 9.38 -10.25
C ASP A 136 -6.21 9.40 -9.67
N MET A 137 -7.08 10.34 -10.10
CA MET A 137 -8.48 10.41 -9.66
C MET A 137 -9.34 9.30 -10.27
N ASN A 138 -8.90 8.74 -11.40
CA ASN A 138 -9.54 7.60 -12.04
C ASN A 138 -9.07 6.25 -11.48
N ALA A 139 -8.12 6.25 -10.55
CA ALA A 139 -7.59 5.06 -9.89
C ALA A 139 -8.31 4.77 -8.58
N ILE A 140 -8.73 3.52 -8.41
CA ILE A 140 -9.33 2.98 -7.19
C ILE A 140 -8.30 2.08 -6.52
N GLU A 141 -8.07 2.29 -5.23
CA GLU A 141 -7.31 1.39 -4.37
C GLU A 141 -8.08 0.09 -4.15
N LEU A 142 -7.46 -1.05 -4.49
CA LEU A 142 -8.00 -2.36 -4.14
C LEU A 142 -7.52 -2.71 -2.74
N LEU A 143 -8.43 -2.69 -1.76
CA LEU A 143 -8.10 -3.00 -0.38
C LEU A 143 -7.88 -4.50 -0.19
N PHE A 144 -6.85 -4.84 0.59
CA PHE A 144 -6.59 -6.20 1.01
C PHE A 144 -7.65 -6.64 2.02
N ALA A 145 -8.53 -7.54 1.60
CA ALA A 145 -9.39 -8.27 2.53
C ALA A 145 -8.51 -9.29 3.28
N ALA A 146 -8.24 -9.06 4.56
CA ALA A 146 -7.66 -10.10 5.38
C ALA A 146 -8.57 -11.34 5.34
N PRO A 147 -8.02 -12.57 5.32
CA PRO A 147 -8.86 -13.74 5.49
C PRO A 147 -9.58 -13.62 6.84
N THR A 148 -10.91 -13.47 6.79
CA THR A 148 -11.78 -13.59 7.95
C THR A 148 -11.56 -14.98 8.55
N GLN A 149 -10.77 -15.08 9.61
CA GLN A 149 -10.87 -16.22 10.50
C GLN A 149 -12.16 -16.08 11.30
N ASP A 150 -12.94 -17.15 11.31
CA ASP A 150 -14.27 -17.29 11.84
C ASP A 150 -14.47 -16.65 13.23
N ILE A 151 -15.24 -15.56 13.28
CA ILE A 151 -15.94 -15.16 14.50
C ILE A 151 -17.23 -15.98 14.51
N ILE A 152 -17.14 -17.24 14.96
CA ILE A 152 -18.32 -17.94 15.47
C ILE A 152 -18.75 -17.18 16.72
N LEU A 153 -19.87 -16.48 16.58
CA LEU A 153 -20.66 -15.92 17.67
C LEU A 153 -20.93 -17.03 18.71
N GLN A 154 -20.22 -17.03 19.84
CA GLN A 154 -20.84 -17.51 21.06
C GLN A 154 -21.86 -16.44 21.49
N ARG A 155 -23.10 -16.64 21.04
CA ARG A 155 -24.27 -16.06 21.70
C ARG A 155 -24.28 -16.55 23.14
N VAL A 156 -24.28 -15.58 24.04
CA VAL A 156 -24.71 -15.74 25.43
C VAL A 156 -26.21 -16.03 25.41
N ASP A 157 -26.59 -17.17 25.98
CA ASP A 157 -27.88 -17.48 26.62
C ASP A 157 -27.52 -18.69 27.52
N SER A 158 -27.56 -18.71 28.85
CA SER A 158 -28.32 -17.98 29.88
C SER A 158 -27.50 -17.86 31.17
#